data_AF-A0A4Q3G0C9-F1
#
_entry.id   AF-A0A4Q3G0C9-F1
#
_cell.length_a   1.000
_cell.length_b   1.000
_cell.length_c   1.000
_cell.angle_alpha   90.00
_cell.angle_beta   90.00
_cell.angle_gamma   90.00
#
_symmetry.space_group_name_H-M   'P 1'
#
loop_
_entity.id
_entity.type
_entity.pdbx_description
1 polymer ?
#
loop_
_entity_poly.entity_id
_entity_poly.type
_entity_poly.pdbx_seq_one_letter_code
_entity_poly.pdbx_strand_id
1 'polypeptide(L)'
;MDEAAQPKFDQEVSPLSKWWLRSVLMVMILGFAGLLAITMLSYRNAPPIPDVVVDARGETLFTGDQIRSGQAIFLRYGLMDNGTIWGHGAYLGPDFSAETLHQIGESVAASLAQQQFAKALTALTPIETGSIRGQVAVTLKTNRFDPAKSTLRLTAAEAIAYRAQKARWTSYFINPARNGGLAPKIITDPAELRDLTAFFCWTAWASVTDRPGADYSYTNNFPYDPGVGNVAPAGALLWSALSLIALLGGIAAVLLAFGKFDYLGWITRGHSATPQVILL
;
A
#
# COMPACT_ATOMS: atom_id res chain seq x y z
N MET A 1 -56.88 -45.62 -28.19
CA MET A 1 -55.52 -45.83 -27.67
C MET A 1 -55.00 -44.47 -27.29
N ASP A 2 -54.68 -44.34 -26.01
CA ASP A 2 -54.58 -43.09 -25.26
C ASP A 2 -53.48 -42.15 -25.76
N GLU A 3 -53.88 -40.91 -26.04
CA GLU A 3 -52.96 -39.79 -26.20
C GLU A 3 -52.46 -39.42 -24.81
N ALA A 4 -51.26 -39.90 -24.47
CA ALA A 4 -50.61 -39.62 -23.20
C ALA A 4 -50.37 -38.10 -23.07
N ALA A 5 -51.19 -37.44 -22.26
CA ALA A 5 -51.02 -36.03 -21.92
C ALA A 5 -49.64 -35.81 -21.30
N GLN A 6 -48.76 -35.09 -22.00
CA GLN A 6 -47.51 -34.61 -21.43
C GLN A 6 -47.84 -33.66 -20.25
N PRO A 7 -47.19 -33.82 -19.09
CA PRO A 7 -47.37 -32.89 -17.99
C PRO A 7 -46.89 -31.51 -18.42
N LYS A 8 -47.80 -30.52 -18.42
CA LYS A 8 -47.43 -29.12 -18.56
C LYS A 8 -46.55 -28.75 -17.38
N PHE A 9 -45.26 -28.60 -17.60
CA PHE A 9 -44.41 -27.84 -16.69
C PHE A 9 -44.81 -26.38 -16.89
N ASP A 10 -45.80 -25.92 -16.13
CA ASP A 10 -46.03 -24.49 -15.97
C ASP A 10 -44.71 -23.93 -15.39
N GLN A 11 -43.99 -23.15 -16.18
CA GLN A 11 -42.90 -22.32 -15.66
C GLN A 11 -43.54 -21.27 -14.75
N GLU A 12 -43.84 -21.64 -13.51
CA GLU A 12 -44.12 -20.68 -12.45
C GLU A 12 -42.84 -19.90 -12.18
N VAL A 13 -42.61 -18.86 -12.98
CA VAL A 13 -41.65 -17.82 -12.65
C VAL A 13 -42.25 -17.06 -11.46
N SER A 14 -42.05 -17.61 -10.26
CA SER A 14 -42.43 -16.96 -9.01
C SER A 14 -41.71 -15.60 -8.97
N PRO A 15 -42.42 -14.46 -8.82
CA PRO A 15 -41.79 -13.16 -8.82
C PRO A 15 -40.81 -13.04 -7.65
N LEU A 16 -39.65 -12.43 -7.90
CA LEU A 16 -38.61 -12.18 -6.89
C LEU A 16 -39.20 -11.51 -5.64
N SER A 17 -38.80 -11.99 -4.46
CA SER A 17 -39.27 -11.44 -3.19
C SER A 17 -38.88 -9.96 -3.06
N LYS A 18 -39.86 -9.12 -2.69
CA LYS A 18 -39.61 -7.69 -2.43
C LYS A 18 -38.61 -7.48 -1.29
N TRP A 19 -38.55 -8.40 -0.32
CA TRP A 19 -37.56 -8.36 0.77
C TRP A 19 -36.15 -8.65 0.27
N TRP A 20 -36.00 -9.58 -0.67
CA TRP A 20 -34.71 -9.83 -1.31
C TRP A 20 -34.21 -8.59 -2.04
N LEU A 21 -35.08 -7.97 -2.86
CA LEU A 21 -34.72 -6.74 -3.57
C LEU A 21 -34.34 -5.60 -2.62
N ARG A 22 -35.12 -5.39 -1.54
CA ARG A 22 -34.82 -4.38 -0.51
C ARG A 22 -33.48 -4.63 0.16
N SER A 23 -33.17 -5.88 0.53
CA SER A 23 -31.89 -6.25 1.14
C SER A 23 -30.72 -5.98 0.20
N VAL A 24 -30.83 -6.39 -1.07
CA VAL A 24 -29.79 -6.12 -2.09
C VAL A 24 -29.60 -4.61 -2.26
N LEU A 25 -30.69 -3.84 -2.43
CA LEU A 25 -30.60 -2.39 -2.56
C LEU A 25 -29.94 -1.74 -1.34
N MET A 26 -30.28 -2.19 -0.13
CA MET A 26 -29.67 -1.69 1.10
C MET A 26 -28.17 -1.97 1.16
N VAL A 27 -27.74 -3.19 0.83
CA VAL A 27 -26.32 -3.56 0.76
C VAL A 27 -25.59 -2.71 -0.28
N MET A 28 -26.19 -2.52 -1.46
CA MET A 28 -25.60 -1.71 -2.53
C MET A 28 -25.47 -0.24 -2.11
N ILE A 29 -26.51 0.36 -1.53
CA ILE A 29 -26.48 1.75 -1.08
C ILE A 29 -25.43 1.95 0.00
N LEU A 30 -25.41 1.10 1.03
CA LEU A 30 -24.44 1.21 2.12
C LEU A 30 -23.01 0.95 1.64
N GLY A 31 -22.81 -0.06 0.79
CA GLY A 31 -21.52 -0.41 0.21
C GLY A 31 -20.95 0.71 -0.65
N PHE A 32 -21.75 1.27 -1.58
CA PHE A 32 -21.32 2.38 -2.40
C PHE A 32 -21.13 3.68 -1.62
N ALA A 33 -21.98 3.97 -0.62
CA ALA A 33 -21.78 5.12 0.25
C ALA A 33 -20.44 5.02 1.00
N GLY A 34 -20.12 3.83 1.54
CA GLY A 34 -18.84 3.56 2.18
C GLY A 34 -17.66 3.70 1.22
N LEU A 35 -17.76 3.12 0.02
CA LEU A 35 -16.72 3.22 -1.02
C LEU A 35 -16.46 4.69 -1.40
N LEU A 36 -17.51 5.45 -1.70
CA LEU A 36 -17.40 6.88 -2.05
C LEU A 36 -16.76 7.70 -0.92
N ALA A 37 -17.17 7.45 0.33
CA ALA A 37 -16.60 8.11 1.49
C ALA A 37 -15.09 7.83 1.62
N ILE A 38 -14.68 6.57 1.51
CA ILE A 38 -13.27 6.17 1.58
C ILE A 38 -12.49 6.77 0.40
N THR A 39 -13.02 6.71 -0.83
CA THR A 39 -12.38 7.29 -2.02
C THR A 39 -12.13 8.80 -1.84
N MET A 40 -13.12 9.56 -1.37
CA MET A 40 -12.94 10.99 -1.10
C MET A 40 -11.86 11.25 -0.03
N LEU A 41 -11.83 10.42 1.01
CA LEU A 41 -10.82 10.52 2.06
C LEU A 41 -9.42 10.20 1.53
N SER A 42 -9.29 9.20 0.63
CA SER A 42 -8.02 8.87 -0.04
C SER A 42 -7.48 10.03 -0.88
N TYR A 43 -8.32 10.76 -1.60
CA TYR A 43 -7.89 11.94 -2.36
C TYR A 43 -7.38 13.07 -1.45
N ARG A 44 -8.07 13.32 -0.34
CA ARG A 44 -7.68 14.39 0.60
C ARG A 44 -6.42 14.05 1.38
N ASN A 45 -6.21 12.77 1.68
CA ASN A 45 -5.13 12.29 2.54
C ASN A 45 -3.97 11.66 1.75
N ALA A 46 -3.93 11.82 0.43
CA ALA A 46 -2.83 11.34 -0.39
C ALA A 46 -1.50 12.04 -0.01
N PRO A 47 -0.35 11.37 -0.15
CA PRO A 47 0.95 12.04 -0.03
C PRO A 47 1.04 13.17 -1.08
N PRO A 48 1.38 14.40 -0.69
CA PRO A 48 1.51 15.49 -1.64
C PRO A 48 2.72 15.25 -2.56
N ILE A 49 2.58 15.68 -3.82
CA ILE A 49 3.72 15.82 -4.73
C ILE A 49 4.20 17.27 -4.60
N PRO A 50 5.39 17.53 -4.04
CA PRO A 50 5.91 18.90 -3.92
C PRO A 50 6.22 19.48 -5.29
N ASP A 51 6.09 20.80 -5.44
CA ASP A 51 6.52 21.52 -6.64
C ASP A 51 8.04 21.49 -6.76
N VAL A 52 8.74 21.60 -5.62
CA VAL A 52 10.20 21.51 -5.55
C VAL A 52 10.67 20.80 -4.29
N VAL A 53 11.71 19.98 -4.44
CA VAL A 53 12.46 19.37 -3.35
C VAL A 53 13.82 20.05 -3.27
N VAL A 54 14.13 20.61 -2.11
CA VAL A 54 15.36 21.36 -1.87
C VAL A 54 16.19 20.75 -0.75
N ASP A 55 17.50 20.96 -0.79
CA ASP A 55 18.38 20.59 0.31
C ASP A 55 18.35 21.61 1.46
N ALA A 56 19.16 21.36 2.50
CA ALA A 56 19.25 22.22 3.68
C ALA A 56 19.68 23.66 3.36
N ARG A 57 20.40 23.88 2.24
CA ARG A 57 20.88 25.19 1.78
C ARG A 57 19.88 25.87 0.84
N GLY A 58 18.81 25.17 0.43
CA GLY A 58 17.83 25.66 -0.53
C GLY A 58 18.18 25.37 -2.00
N GLU A 59 19.20 24.56 -2.26
CA GLU A 59 19.50 24.11 -3.62
C GLU A 59 18.45 23.08 -4.07
N THR A 60 17.95 23.21 -5.30
CA THR A 60 16.97 22.28 -5.85
C THR A 60 17.61 20.92 -6.16
N LEU A 61 17.01 19.85 -5.65
CA LEU A 61 17.38 18.47 -5.94
C LEU A 61 16.59 17.92 -7.14
N PHE A 62 15.27 18.08 -7.11
CA PHE A 62 14.34 17.74 -8.19
C PHE A 62 12.99 18.44 -7.97
N THR A 63 12.15 18.42 -9.00
CA THR A 63 10.86 19.11 -9.07
C THR A 63 9.68 18.13 -9.12
N GLY A 64 8.48 18.65 -8.86
CA GLY A 64 7.23 17.90 -9.03
C GLY A 64 7.04 17.39 -10.46
N ASP A 65 7.44 18.17 -11.45
CA ASP A 65 7.38 17.76 -12.87
C ASP A 65 8.27 16.55 -13.15
N GLN A 66 9.46 16.49 -12.54
CA GLN A 66 10.35 15.33 -12.67
C GLN A 66 9.78 14.09 -11.98
N ILE A 67 9.09 14.24 -10.84
CA ILE A 67 8.37 13.13 -10.18
C ILE A 67 7.28 12.58 -11.10
N ARG A 68 6.46 13.45 -11.71
CA ARG A 68 5.38 13.07 -12.62
C ARG A 68 5.90 12.46 -13.92
N SER A 69 6.96 13.04 -14.49
CA SER A 69 7.70 12.52 -15.64
C SER A 69 8.25 11.12 -15.35
N GLY A 70 8.88 10.94 -14.17
CA GLY A 70 9.38 9.65 -13.71
C GLY A 70 8.29 8.59 -13.57
N GLN A 71 7.11 8.96 -13.06
CA GLN A 71 5.95 8.07 -13.02
C GLN A 71 5.50 7.66 -14.43
N ALA A 72 5.44 8.60 -15.38
CA ALA A 72 5.09 8.29 -16.76
C ALA A 72 6.13 7.36 -17.42
N ILE A 73 7.42 7.54 -17.13
CA ILE A 73 8.51 6.67 -17.60
C ILE A 73 8.35 5.27 -17.00
N PHE A 74 8.09 5.15 -15.69
CA PHE A 74 7.83 3.89 -15.01
C PHE A 74 6.71 3.09 -15.69
N LEU A 75 5.61 3.77 -16.04
CA LEU A 75 4.48 3.17 -16.75
C LEU A 75 4.82 2.81 -18.20
N ARG A 76 5.50 3.70 -18.94
CA ARG A 76 5.87 3.50 -20.35
C ARG A 76 6.75 2.26 -20.53
N TYR A 77 7.67 2.01 -19.61
CA TYR A 77 8.56 0.85 -19.64
C TYR A 77 7.97 -0.41 -19.00
N GLY A 78 6.71 -0.37 -18.53
CA GLY A 78 6.06 -1.53 -17.92
C GLY A 78 6.80 -2.03 -16.69
N LEU A 79 7.44 -1.15 -15.90
CA LEU A 79 8.29 -1.59 -14.78
C LEU A 79 7.49 -2.24 -13.65
N MET A 80 6.17 -2.03 -13.61
CA MET A 80 5.25 -2.73 -12.70
C MET A 80 5.03 -4.21 -13.08
N ASP A 81 5.32 -4.59 -14.33
CA ASP A 81 5.34 -5.99 -14.77
C ASP A 81 6.68 -6.67 -14.46
N ASN A 82 7.65 -5.91 -13.93
CA ASN A 82 8.93 -6.42 -13.46
C ASN A 82 9.03 -6.43 -11.93
N GLY A 83 8.89 -5.26 -11.30
CA GLY A 83 8.94 -5.06 -9.85
C GLY A 83 7.69 -4.36 -9.32
N THR A 84 7.80 -3.71 -8.16
CA THR A 84 6.65 -3.07 -7.50
C THR A 84 6.87 -1.63 -7.05
N ILE A 85 5.78 -0.89 -6.91
CA ILE A 85 5.70 0.36 -6.13
C ILE A 85 4.68 0.12 -5.02
N TRP A 86 5.08 0.37 -3.76
CA TRP A 86 4.23 0.17 -2.59
C TRP A 86 3.56 -1.22 -2.56
N GLY A 87 4.32 -2.26 -2.91
CA GLY A 87 3.88 -3.65 -2.92
C GLY A 87 2.98 -4.06 -4.10
N HIS A 88 2.64 -3.15 -5.01
CA HIS A 88 1.82 -3.45 -6.17
C HIS A 88 2.69 -3.62 -7.42
N GLY A 89 2.58 -4.77 -8.09
CA GLY A 89 3.29 -5.12 -9.32
C GLY A 89 3.76 -6.57 -9.33
N ALA A 90 4.79 -6.86 -10.12
CA ALA A 90 5.40 -8.17 -10.24
C ALA A 90 6.57 -8.38 -9.27
N TYR A 91 7.09 -9.61 -9.20
CA TYR A 91 8.03 -10.05 -8.15
C TYR A 91 9.40 -10.45 -8.68
N LEU A 92 9.75 -10.08 -9.92
CA LEU A 92 11.05 -10.40 -10.51
C LEU A 92 12.10 -9.33 -10.17
N GLY A 93 11.71 -8.07 -10.27
CA GLY A 93 12.43 -6.89 -9.79
C GLY A 93 12.15 -6.60 -8.31
N PRO A 94 12.83 -5.60 -7.74
CA PRO A 94 12.59 -5.16 -6.37
C PRO A 94 11.27 -4.40 -6.25
N ASP A 95 10.86 -4.15 -5.01
CA ASP A 95 10.01 -2.98 -4.76
C ASP A 95 10.88 -1.73 -4.82
N PHE A 96 10.68 -0.89 -5.83
CA PHE A 96 11.51 0.30 -6.05
C PHE A 96 11.38 1.31 -4.90
N SER A 97 10.24 1.35 -4.21
CA SER A 97 10.01 2.26 -3.08
C SER A 97 10.75 1.76 -1.84
N ALA A 98 10.63 0.47 -1.52
CA ALA A 98 11.30 -0.17 -0.40
C ALA A 98 12.82 -0.17 -0.56
N GLU A 99 13.30 -0.53 -1.76
CA GLU A 99 14.73 -0.53 -2.05
C GLU A 99 15.30 0.89 -1.95
N THR A 100 14.63 1.89 -2.53
CA THR A 100 15.08 3.30 -2.40
C THR A 100 15.07 3.76 -0.96
N LEU A 101 14.01 3.45 -0.19
CA LEU A 101 13.88 3.82 1.21
C LEU A 101 15.00 3.22 2.07
N HIS A 102 15.24 1.92 1.93
CA HIS A 102 16.27 1.21 2.68
C HIS A 102 17.65 1.84 2.43
N GLN A 103 17.97 2.14 1.17
CA GLN A 103 19.25 2.73 0.79
C GLN A 103 19.40 4.18 1.28
N ILE A 104 18.31 4.95 1.29
CA ILE A 104 18.29 6.27 1.93
C ILE A 104 18.58 6.12 3.42
N GLY A 105 17.94 5.16 4.11
CA GLY A 105 18.17 4.84 5.51
C GLY A 105 19.63 4.53 5.82
N GLU A 106 20.25 3.60 5.07
CA GLU A 106 21.66 3.25 5.22
C GLU A 106 22.59 4.43 4.93
N SER A 107 22.31 5.24 3.90
CA SER A 107 23.12 6.41 3.57
C SER A 107 23.05 7.50 4.63
N VAL A 108 21.87 7.72 5.21
CA VAL A 108 21.70 8.67 6.33
C VAL A 108 22.41 8.13 7.57
N ALA A 109 22.26 6.84 7.88
CA ALA A 109 22.95 6.19 8.99
C ALA A 109 24.48 6.32 8.88
N ALA A 110 25.04 6.04 7.70
CA ALA A 110 26.47 6.18 7.42
C ALA A 110 26.94 7.64 7.56
N SER A 111 26.14 8.60 7.08
CA SER A 111 26.45 10.03 7.21
C SER A 111 26.50 10.46 8.67
N LEU A 112 25.53 10.04 9.48
CA LEU A 112 25.48 10.35 10.91
C LEU A 112 26.62 9.65 11.69
N ALA A 113 26.90 8.38 11.37
CA ALA A 113 28.01 7.63 11.97
C ALA A 113 29.36 8.33 11.75
N GLN A 114 29.60 8.78 10.52
CA GLN A 114 30.81 9.51 10.17
C GLN A 114 30.87 10.88 10.88
N GLN A 115 29.75 11.61 10.95
CA GLN A 115 29.70 12.93 11.57
C GLN A 115 29.88 12.89 13.09
N GLN A 116 29.31 11.89 13.77
CA GLN A 116 29.28 11.84 15.23
C GLN A 116 30.43 11.04 15.83
N PHE A 117 30.87 9.98 15.14
CA PHE A 117 31.86 9.04 15.67
C PHE A 117 33.11 8.91 14.82
N ALA A 118 33.17 9.55 13.64
CA ALA A 118 34.24 9.41 12.65
C ALA A 118 34.53 7.94 12.27
N LYS A 119 33.48 7.10 12.29
CA LYS A 119 33.55 5.66 12.03
C LYS A 119 32.59 5.28 10.90
N ALA A 120 32.93 4.22 10.18
CA ALA A 120 31.98 3.52 9.33
C ALA A 120 30.86 2.92 10.18
N LEU A 121 29.64 2.83 9.61
CA LEU A 121 28.46 2.28 10.28
C LEU A 121 28.70 0.86 10.83
N THR A 122 29.47 0.04 10.10
CA THR A 122 29.82 -1.34 10.48
C THR A 122 30.85 -1.43 11.60
N ALA A 123 31.52 -0.33 11.94
CA ALA A 123 32.54 -0.26 13.00
C ALA A 123 31.99 0.35 14.30
N LEU A 124 30.69 0.66 14.35
CA LEU A 124 30.03 1.17 15.55
C LEU A 124 29.80 0.04 16.57
N THR A 125 29.88 0.39 17.84
CA THR A 125 29.40 -0.45 18.94
C THR A 125 27.87 -0.58 18.89
N PRO A 126 27.27 -1.56 19.59
CA PRO A 126 25.81 -1.69 19.65
C PRO A 126 25.09 -0.45 20.18
N ILE A 127 25.67 0.26 21.16
CA ILE A 127 25.11 1.48 21.74
C ILE A 127 25.14 2.62 20.71
N GLU A 128 26.29 2.82 20.05
CA GLU A 128 26.43 3.82 18.97
C GLU A 128 25.46 3.52 17.81
N THR A 129 25.34 2.25 17.42
CA THR A 129 24.41 1.80 16.37
C THR A 129 22.96 2.09 16.75
N GLY A 130 22.55 1.77 17.99
CA GLY A 130 21.20 2.06 18.48
C GLY A 130 20.89 3.55 18.47
N SER A 131 21.84 4.39 18.88
CA SER A 131 21.72 5.85 18.82
C SER A 131 21.54 6.35 17.38
N ILE A 132 22.39 5.90 16.44
CA ILE A 132 22.31 6.31 15.04
C ILE A 132 20.99 5.86 14.41
N ARG A 133 20.56 4.62 14.63
CA ARG A 133 19.29 4.10 14.07
C ARG A 133 18.07 4.85 14.61
N GLY A 134 18.05 5.17 15.90
CA GLY A 134 17.00 6.01 16.48
C GLY A 134 16.96 7.40 15.84
N GLN A 135 18.12 8.02 15.61
CA GLN A 135 18.21 9.31 14.94
C GLN A 135 17.78 9.25 13.46
N VAL A 136 18.12 8.17 12.73
CA VAL A 136 17.66 7.94 11.34
C VAL A 136 16.14 7.89 11.30
N ALA A 137 15.52 7.10 12.19
CA ALA A 137 14.07 7.00 12.27
C ALA A 137 13.42 8.37 12.53
N VAL A 138 13.87 9.11 13.54
CA VAL A 138 13.36 10.47 13.81
C VAL A 138 13.56 11.38 12.59
N THR A 139 14.74 11.33 11.96
CA THR A 139 15.08 12.19 10.84
C THR A 139 14.16 11.97 9.65
N LEU A 140 13.98 10.73 9.21
CA LEU A 140 13.21 10.37 8.01
C LEU A 140 11.68 10.44 8.23
N LYS A 141 11.23 10.13 9.46
CA LYS A 141 9.80 10.20 9.80
C LYS A 141 9.30 11.64 9.97
N THR A 142 10.17 12.58 10.33
CA THR A 142 9.79 14.00 10.47
C THR A 142 9.35 14.60 9.13
N ASN A 143 8.10 15.09 9.07
CA ASN A 143 7.55 15.73 7.88
C ASN A 143 8.04 17.17 7.73
N ARG A 144 8.79 17.44 6.65
CA ARG A 144 9.35 18.76 6.31
C ARG A 144 8.75 19.34 5.03
N PHE A 145 7.56 18.89 4.64
CA PHE A 145 6.81 19.48 3.54
C PHE A 145 6.08 20.75 4.03
N ASP A 146 6.33 21.87 3.36
CA ASP A 146 5.62 23.13 3.56
C ASP A 146 4.45 23.22 2.56
N PRO A 147 3.19 23.08 3.00
CA PRO A 147 2.03 23.12 2.10
C PRO A 147 1.75 24.51 1.53
N ALA A 148 2.21 25.59 2.17
CA ALA A 148 1.97 26.94 1.69
C ALA A 148 2.91 27.30 0.51
N LYS A 149 4.11 26.68 0.49
CA LYS A 149 5.12 26.87 -0.56
C LYS A 149 5.24 25.68 -1.50
N SER A 150 4.45 24.63 -1.30
CA SER A 150 4.56 23.35 -2.00
C SER A 150 6.01 22.81 -2.04
N THR A 151 6.78 23.02 -0.97
CA THR A 151 8.22 22.75 -0.96
C THR A 151 8.56 21.69 0.07
N LEU A 152 9.28 20.64 -0.34
CA LEU A 152 9.87 19.66 0.58
C LEU A 152 11.33 20.03 0.86
N ARG A 153 11.68 20.26 2.13
CA ARG A 153 13.06 20.55 2.54
C ARG A 153 13.71 19.34 3.19
N LEU A 154 14.76 18.82 2.56
CA LEU A 154 15.54 17.71 3.09
C LEU A 154 16.70 18.19 3.98
N THR A 155 17.06 17.39 4.97
CA THR A 155 18.30 17.57 5.73
C THR A 155 19.53 17.37 4.85
N ALA A 156 20.71 17.78 5.33
CA ALA A 156 21.95 17.57 4.60
C ALA A 156 22.24 16.08 4.34
N ALA A 157 21.98 15.20 5.31
CA ALA A 157 22.17 13.76 5.18
C ALA A 157 21.19 13.13 4.17
N GLU A 158 19.92 13.52 4.22
CA GLU A 158 18.92 13.10 3.22
C GLU A 158 19.32 13.59 1.82
N ALA A 159 19.73 14.84 1.66
CA ALA A 159 20.11 15.38 0.36
C ALA A 159 21.34 14.65 -0.25
N ILE A 160 22.28 14.18 0.57
CA ILE A 160 23.38 13.32 0.11
C ILE A 160 22.83 11.96 -0.37
N ALA A 161 21.97 11.34 0.44
CA ALA A 161 21.37 10.05 0.14
C ALA A 161 20.54 10.05 -1.16
N TYR A 162 19.76 11.11 -1.39
CA TYR A 162 18.93 11.27 -2.58
C TYR A 162 19.78 11.48 -3.83
N ARG A 163 20.84 12.30 -3.77
CA ARG A 163 21.78 12.49 -4.90
C ARG A 163 22.45 11.17 -5.29
N ALA A 164 22.76 10.31 -4.33
CA ALA A 164 23.36 9.00 -4.58
C ALA A 164 22.43 8.01 -5.33
N GLN A 165 21.10 8.17 -5.22
CA GLN A 165 20.14 7.27 -5.87
C GLN A 165 20.25 7.28 -7.39
N LYS A 166 20.61 8.42 -8.00
CA LYS A 166 20.74 8.53 -9.47
C LYS A 166 21.75 7.53 -10.00
N ALA A 167 22.92 7.43 -9.37
CA ALA A 167 23.97 6.50 -9.79
C ALA A 167 23.52 5.04 -9.59
N ARG A 168 22.82 4.75 -8.48
CA ARG A 168 22.29 3.41 -8.19
C ARG A 168 21.30 2.94 -9.23
N TRP A 169 20.24 3.72 -9.47
CA TRP A 169 19.19 3.35 -10.42
C TRP A 169 19.70 3.34 -11.86
N THR A 170 20.60 4.27 -12.22
CA THR A 170 21.33 4.20 -13.50
C THR A 170 22.06 2.86 -13.67
N SER A 171 22.79 2.41 -12.65
CA SER A 171 23.48 1.12 -12.66
C SER A 171 22.50 -0.05 -12.81
N TYR A 172 21.36 -0.01 -12.10
CA TYR A 172 20.32 -1.04 -12.18
C TYR A 172 19.77 -1.20 -13.60
N PHE A 173 19.45 -0.11 -14.31
CA PHE A 173 18.89 -0.20 -15.66
C PHE A 173 19.93 -0.49 -16.76
N ILE A 174 21.21 -0.24 -16.51
CA ILE A 174 22.29 -0.50 -17.47
C ILE A 174 22.88 -1.90 -17.31
N ASN A 175 23.05 -2.40 -16.08
CA ASN A 175 23.81 -3.61 -15.80
C ASN A 175 22.91 -4.84 -15.60
N PRO A 176 23.08 -5.92 -16.39
CA PRO A 176 22.18 -7.09 -16.34
C PRO A 176 22.33 -7.97 -15.09
N ALA A 177 23.43 -7.82 -14.33
CA ALA A 177 23.76 -8.77 -13.27
C ALA A 177 22.74 -8.82 -12.11
N ARG A 178 22.04 -7.70 -11.85
CA ARG A 178 21.12 -7.55 -10.70
C ARG A 178 19.88 -6.71 -11.02
N ASN A 179 19.45 -6.69 -12.28
CA ASN A 179 18.35 -5.82 -12.74
C ASN A 179 16.98 -6.50 -12.77
N GLY A 180 16.79 -7.57 -11.99
CA GLY A 180 15.53 -8.29 -11.96
C GLY A 180 15.11 -8.88 -13.31
N GLY A 181 16.06 -9.29 -14.16
CA GLY A 181 15.76 -9.91 -15.46
C GLY A 181 15.30 -8.93 -16.55
N LEU A 182 15.40 -7.61 -16.32
CA LEU A 182 15.18 -6.62 -17.37
C LEU A 182 16.21 -6.75 -18.50
N ALA A 183 15.85 -6.34 -19.71
CA ALA A 183 16.83 -6.18 -20.78
C ALA A 183 17.90 -5.14 -20.36
N PRO A 184 19.20 -5.42 -20.54
CA PRO A 184 20.23 -4.43 -20.23
C PRO A 184 20.05 -3.20 -21.12
N LYS A 185 20.31 -2.00 -20.57
CA LYS A 185 20.18 -0.72 -21.29
C LYS A 185 18.75 -0.45 -21.81
N ILE A 186 17.74 -0.99 -21.12
CA ILE A 186 16.33 -0.70 -21.46
C ILE A 186 15.98 0.79 -21.27
N ILE A 187 16.61 1.46 -20.30
CA ILE A 187 16.57 2.92 -20.11
C ILE A 187 18.01 3.44 -20.11
N THR A 188 18.33 4.33 -21.04
CA THR A 188 19.69 4.89 -21.19
C THR A 188 19.74 6.41 -21.19
N ASP A 189 18.63 7.09 -21.46
CA ASP A 189 18.58 8.55 -21.44
C ASP A 189 18.84 9.05 -20.00
N PRO A 190 19.91 9.85 -19.77
CA PRO A 190 20.22 10.40 -18.46
C PRO A 190 19.11 11.31 -17.89
N ALA A 191 18.29 11.94 -18.73
CA ALA A 191 17.16 12.75 -18.30
C ALA A 191 16.04 11.85 -17.77
N GLU A 192 15.72 10.76 -18.48
CA GLU A 192 14.71 9.80 -18.04
C GLU A 192 15.13 9.09 -16.75
N LEU A 193 16.39 8.67 -16.63
CA LEU A 193 16.91 8.04 -15.42
C LEU A 193 16.86 8.99 -14.22
N ARG A 194 17.12 10.28 -14.43
CA ARG A 194 17.00 11.30 -13.39
C ARG A 194 15.55 11.45 -12.93
N ASP A 195 14.61 11.55 -13.86
CA ASP A 195 13.19 11.75 -13.55
C ASP A 195 12.58 10.50 -12.89
N LEU A 196 12.89 9.31 -13.40
CA LEU A 196 12.51 8.04 -12.80
C LEU A 196 13.07 7.89 -11.38
N THR A 197 14.32 8.30 -11.14
CA THR A 197 14.90 8.33 -9.79
C THR A 197 14.13 9.29 -8.88
N ALA A 198 13.73 10.47 -9.37
CA ALA A 198 12.94 11.42 -8.59
C ALA A 198 11.60 10.82 -8.15
N PHE A 199 10.94 10.07 -9.04
CA PHE A 199 9.74 9.31 -8.70
C PHE A 199 9.97 8.29 -7.59
N PHE A 200 11.01 7.44 -7.70
CA PHE A 200 11.33 6.45 -6.65
C PHE A 200 11.71 7.08 -5.31
N CYS A 201 12.44 8.20 -5.34
CA CYS A 201 12.74 8.97 -4.14
C CYS A 201 11.47 9.52 -3.47
N TRP A 202 10.51 10.02 -4.26
CA TRP A 202 9.23 10.50 -3.73
C TRP A 202 8.38 9.36 -3.15
N THR A 203 8.33 8.19 -3.79
CA THR A 203 7.59 7.05 -3.23
C THR A 203 8.21 6.55 -1.93
N ALA A 204 9.55 6.55 -1.83
CA ALA A 204 10.27 6.25 -0.59
C ALA A 204 10.00 7.28 0.52
N TRP A 205 10.02 8.57 0.20
CA TRP A 205 9.67 9.65 1.13
C TRP A 205 8.26 9.45 1.72
N ALA A 206 7.27 9.25 0.86
CA ALA A 206 5.88 9.01 1.27
C ALA A 206 5.76 7.75 2.16
N SER A 207 6.62 6.76 1.94
CA SER A 207 6.61 5.51 2.70
C SER A 207 7.11 5.61 4.14
N VAL A 208 7.89 6.64 4.49
CA VAL A 208 8.51 6.78 5.82
C VAL A 208 8.05 8.01 6.59
N THR A 209 7.76 9.10 5.88
CA THR A 209 7.40 10.38 6.51
C THR A 209 6.00 10.35 7.11
N ASP A 210 5.90 10.73 8.38
CA ASP A 210 4.64 10.76 9.13
C ASP A 210 3.65 11.74 8.53
N ARG A 211 2.38 11.35 8.53
CA ARG A 211 1.28 12.25 8.14
C ARG A 211 1.20 13.41 9.15
N PRO A 212 0.75 14.61 8.72
CA PRO A 212 0.47 15.69 9.65
C PRO A 212 -0.50 15.24 10.76
N GLY A 213 -0.05 15.31 12.01
CA GLY A 213 -0.84 14.94 13.19
C GLY A 213 -0.97 13.43 13.45
N ALA A 214 -0.18 12.58 12.77
CA ALA A 214 -0.13 11.14 13.03
C ALA A 214 1.29 10.68 13.39
N ASP A 215 1.40 9.47 13.91
CA ASP A 215 2.65 8.76 14.26
C ASP A 215 2.99 7.63 13.27
N TYR A 216 2.37 7.66 12.08
CA TYR A 216 2.61 6.73 10.99
C TYR A 216 2.66 7.43 9.63
N SER A 217 3.36 6.80 8.69
CA SER A 217 3.63 7.37 7.36
C SER A 217 2.40 7.44 6.44
N TYR A 218 2.54 8.10 5.29
CA TYR A 218 1.46 8.15 4.29
C TYR A 218 1.03 6.77 3.80
N THR A 219 1.89 5.76 3.91
CA THR A 219 1.59 4.36 3.55
C THR A 219 1.30 3.46 4.75
N ASN A 220 1.01 4.04 5.93
CA ASN A 220 0.81 3.31 7.18
C ASN A 220 2.04 2.49 7.61
N ASN A 221 3.22 3.10 7.53
CA ASN A 221 4.54 2.49 7.80
C ASN A 221 4.88 1.28 6.90
N PHE A 222 4.24 1.16 5.74
CA PHE A 222 4.70 0.24 4.69
C PHE A 222 5.77 0.91 3.82
N PRO A 223 6.89 0.26 3.49
CA PRO A 223 7.24 -1.14 3.77
C PRO A 223 7.86 -1.31 5.15
N TYR A 224 7.89 -2.54 5.66
CA TYR A 224 8.58 -2.89 6.90
C TYR A 224 10.08 -2.66 6.76
N ASP A 225 10.61 -1.71 7.52
CA ASP A 225 12.04 -1.45 7.66
C ASP A 225 12.29 -0.78 9.03
N PRO A 226 12.63 -1.56 10.08
CA PRO A 226 12.94 -1.03 11.40
C PRO A 226 14.13 -0.07 11.42
N GLY A 227 15.04 -0.17 10.44
CA GLY A 227 16.22 0.69 10.32
C GLY A 227 15.88 2.16 10.04
N VAL A 228 14.67 2.41 9.50
CA VAL A 228 14.10 3.76 9.29
C VAL A 228 12.88 4.03 10.17
N GLY A 229 12.58 3.13 11.11
CA GLY A 229 11.44 3.25 12.04
C GLY A 229 10.10 2.79 11.48
N ASN A 230 10.06 2.11 10.33
CA ASN A 230 8.84 1.54 9.80
C ASN A 230 8.54 0.19 10.44
N VAL A 231 7.54 0.19 11.32
CA VAL A 231 6.95 -0.99 11.94
C VAL A 231 5.42 -0.90 11.86
N ALA A 232 4.73 -2.03 11.98
CA ALA A 232 3.27 -2.09 11.92
C ALA A 232 2.62 -1.13 12.94
N PRO A 233 1.78 -0.18 12.51
CA PRO A 233 1.08 0.71 13.44
C PRO A 233 0.10 -0.07 14.33
N ALA A 234 -0.15 0.42 15.54
CA ALA A 234 -1.08 -0.22 16.47
C ALA A 234 -2.49 -0.42 15.86
N GLY A 235 -2.95 0.54 15.06
CA GLY A 235 -4.22 0.44 14.33
C GLY A 235 -4.27 -0.73 13.36
N ALA A 236 -3.17 -1.04 12.66
CA ALA A 236 -3.12 -2.17 11.73
C ALA A 236 -3.27 -3.51 12.47
N LEU A 237 -2.62 -3.65 13.63
CA LEU A 237 -2.74 -4.84 14.48
C LEU A 237 -4.14 -5.00 15.05
N LEU A 238 -4.73 -3.91 15.58
CA LEU A 238 -6.07 -3.91 16.16
C LEU A 238 -7.13 -4.33 15.11
N TRP A 239 -7.13 -3.69 13.93
CA TRP A 239 -8.11 -4.00 12.90
C TRP A 239 -7.94 -5.39 12.30
N SER A 240 -6.71 -5.91 12.24
CA SER A 240 -6.46 -7.30 11.84
C SER A 240 -7.13 -8.28 12.81
N ALA A 241 -6.95 -8.08 14.13
CA ALA A 241 -7.60 -8.91 15.14
C ALA A 241 -9.14 -8.82 15.07
N LEU A 242 -9.67 -7.59 14.96
CA LEU A 242 -11.12 -7.38 14.84
C LEU A 242 -11.70 -8.01 13.57
N SER A 243 -10.98 -7.99 12.44
CA SER A 243 -11.45 -8.65 11.21
C SER A 243 -11.57 -10.16 11.37
N LEU A 244 -10.67 -10.79 12.11
CA LEU A 244 -10.74 -12.23 12.38
C LEU A 244 -11.93 -12.57 13.27
N ILE A 245 -12.18 -11.76 14.31
CA ILE A 245 -13.36 -11.90 15.17
C ILE A 245 -14.64 -11.74 14.35
N ALA A 246 -14.70 -10.71 13.50
CA ALA A 246 -15.85 -10.45 12.64
C ALA A 246 -16.08 -11.60 11.64
N LEU A 247 -15.02 -12.15 11.05
CA LEU A 247 -15.10 -13.30 10.15
C LEU A 247 -15.69 -14.53 10.87
N LEU A 248 -15.12 -14.91 12.02
CA LEU A 248 -15.56 -16.07 12.78
C LEU A 248 -17.00 -15.90 13.29
N GLY A 249 -17.33 -14.71 13.81
CA GLY A 249 -18.68 -14.37 14.25
C GLY A 249 -19.68 -14.38 13.09
N GLY A 250 -19.29 -13.87 11.92
CA GLY A 250 -20.11 -13.90 10.70
C GLY A 250 -20.38 -15.32 10.22
N ILE A 251 -19.36 -16.18 10.16
CA ILE A 251 -19.50 -17.60 9.81
C ILE A 251 -20.44 -18.30 10.80
N ALA A 252 -20.23 -18.13 12.12
CA ALA A 252 -21.07 -18.74 13.14
C ALA A 252 -22.53 -18.28 13.04
N ALA A 253 -22.76 -16.97 12.81
CA ALA A 253 -24.10 -16.42 12.64
C ALA A 253 -24.81 -17.00 11.40
N VAL A 254 -24.12 -17.11 10.27
CA VAL A 254 -24.66 -17.72 9.05
C VAL A 254 -24.96 -19.20 9.29
N LEU A 255 -24.02 -19.97 9.83
CA LEU A 255 -24.24 -21.40 10.10
C LEU A 255 -25.40 -21.63 11.08
N LEU A 256 -25.53 -20.80 12.12
CA LEU A 256 -26.66 -20.87 13.05
C LEU A 256 -27.98 -20.53 12.35
N ALA A 257 -28.00 -19.47 11.52
CA ALA A 257 -29.20 -19.05 10.83
C ALA A 257 -29.72 -20.15 9.88
N PHE A 258 -28.84 -20.73 9.07
CA PHE A 258 -29.23 -21.74 8.08
C PHE A 258 -29.33 -23.16 8.66
N GLY A 259 -28.65 -23.46 9.76
CA GLY A 259 -28.69 -24.76 10.42
C GLY A 259 -29.84 -24.92 11.43
N LYS A 260 -30.35 -23.82 12.01
CA LYS A 260 -31.47 -23.85 12.96
C LYS A 260 -32.81 -23.50 12.32
N PHE A 261 -32.82 -22.64 11.30
CA PHE A 261 -34.05 -22.16 10.67
C PHE A 261 -34.15 -22.69 9.25
N ASP A 262 -34.76 -23.87 9.12
CA ASP A 262 -34.88 -24.64 7.87
C ASP A 262 -35.58 -23.89 6.73
N TYR A 263 -36.36 -22.84 7.06
CA TYR A 263 -37.03 -21.98 6.08
C TYR A 263 -36.14 -20.91 5.45
N LEU A 264 -34.93 -20.69 5.98
CA LEU A 264 -33.94 -19.75 5.41
C LEU A 264 -33.05 -20.44 4.37
N GLY A 265 -32.92 -21.77 4.41
CA GLY A 265 -32.12 -22.56 3.49
C GLY A 265 -32.78 -22.81 2.13
N TRP A 266 -32.09 -23.58 1.28
CA TRP A 266 -32.66 -24.06 0.02
C TRP A 266 -33.76 -25.08 0.31
N ILE A 267 -35.00 -24.61 0.39
CA ILE A 267 -36.17 -25.47 0.47
C ILE A 267 -36.42 -26.03 -0.93
N THR A 268 -36.03 -27.28 -1.17
CA THR A 268 -36.58 -28.05 -2.29
C THR A 268 -38.08 -28.18 -2.00
N ARG A 269 -38.93 -27.44 -2.73
CA ARG A 269 -40.39 -27.47 -2.54
C ARG A 269 -40.85 -28.94 -2.57
N GLY A 270 -41.36 -29.45 -1.44
CA GLY A 270 -41.76 -30.85 -1.26
C GLY A 270 -41.64 -31.39 0.17
N HIS A 271 -40.88 -30.75 1.06
CA HIS A 271 -40.85 -31.11 2.48
C HIS A 271 -41.78 -30.19 3.29
N SER A 272 -42.95 -30.71 3.66
CA SER A 272 -43.81 -30.12 4.69
C SER A 272 -43.23 -30.50 6.05
N ALA A 273 -42.47 -29.61 6.69
CA ALA A 273 -42.08 -29.80 8.09
C ALA A 273 -43.33 -29.64 8.96
N THR A 274 -44.02 -30.75 9.28
CA THR A 274 -45.05 -30.75 10.31
C THR A 274 -44.38 -30.68 11.67
N PRO A 275 -44.67 -29.69 12.53
CA PRO A 275 -44.11 -29.64 13.87
C PRO A 275 -44.62 -30.85 14.66
N GLN A 276 -43.73 -31.75 15.06
CA GLN A 276 -44.06 -32.77 16.06
C GLN A 276 -43.95 -32.13 17.44
N VAL A 277 -45.10 -31.91 18.06
CA VAL A 277 -45.19 -31.58 19.48
C VAL A 277 -44.81 -32.86 20.23
N ILE A 278 -43.64 -32.87 20.87
CA ILE A 278 -43.28 -33.93 21.82
C ILE A 278 -44.15 -33.73 23.05
N LEU A 279 -45.20 -34.55 23.19
CA LEU A 279 -45.90 -34.75 24.44
C LEU A 279 -45.09 -35.75 25.28
N LEU A 280 -44.68 -35.30 26.47
CA LEU A 280 -44.10 -36.11 27.54
C LEU A 280 -45.02 -37.25 27.96
#